data_AF-F9VE23-F1
#
_entry.id   AF-F9VE23-F1
#
_cell.length_a   1.000
_cell.length_b   1.000
_cell.length_c   1.000
_cell.angle_alpha   90.00
_cell.angle_beta   90.00
_cell.angle_gamma   90.00
#
_symmetry.space_group_name_H-M   'P 1'
#
loop_
_entity.id
_entity.type
_entity.pdbx_description
1 polymer ?
#
loop_
_entity_poly.entity_id
_entity_poly.type
_entity_poly.pdbx_seq_one_letter_code
_entity_poly.pdbx_strand_id
1 'polypeptide(L)' 'MFTKTFLKDTAERAVKTFSQSLAAVLAAGATGILDVDWMNALSVSLLATLVSVLTSLGSGTFGEQSASAVKLNKEE' A
#
# COMPACT_ATOMS: atom_id res chain seq x y z
N MET A 1 10.39 -13.55 -9.88
CA MET A 1 10.93 -13.01 -8.59
C MET A 1 11.30 -11.54 -8.77
N PHE A 2 10.40 -10.60 -8.46
CA PHE A 2 10.47 -9.18 -8.90
C PHE A 2 10.25 -8.98 -10.40
N THR A 3 9.16 -9.55 -10.92
CA THR A 3 8.66 -9.19 -12.24
C THR A 3 8.25 -7.71 -12.21
N LYS A 4 8.39 -6.97 -13.33
CA LYS A 4 7.95 -5.56 -13.42
C LYS A 4 6.50 -5.37 -12.95
N THR A 5 5.65 -6.37 -13.16
CA THR A 5 4.27 -6.44 -12.67
C THR A 5 4.21 -6.41 -11.13
N PHE A 6 4.96 -7.30 -10.45
CA PHE A 6 5.02 -7.32 -8.98
C PHE A 6 5.50 -5.99 -8.41
N LEU A 7 6.53 -5.38 -9.00
CA LEU A 7 7.04 -4.09 -8.55
C LEU A 7 6.01 -2.96 -8.76
N LYS A 8 5.25 -3.02 -9.86
CA LYS A 8 4.16 -2.08 -10.16
C LYS A 8 3.01 -2.24 -9.17
N ASP A 9 2.58 -3.47 -8.88
CA ASP A 9 1.55 -3.77 -7.88
C ASP A 9 1.98 -3.33 -6.47
N THR A 10 3.23 -3.61 -6.08
CA THR A 10 3.77 -3.14 -4.79
C THR A 10 3.82 -1.63 -4.70
N ALA A 11 4.25 -0.94 -5.77
CA ALA A 11 4.28 0.53 -5.81
C ALA A 11 2.87 1.13 -5.72
N GLU A 12 1.91 0.58 -6.44
CA GLU A 12 0.51 1.02 -6.37
C GLU A 12 -0.05 0.85 -4.94
N ARG A 13 0.23 -0.30 -4.30
CA ARG A 13 -0.15 -0.54 -2.90
C ARG A 13 0.53 0.42 -1.94
N ALA A 14 1.82 0.70 -2.12
CA ALA A 14 2.56 1.63 -1.29
C ALA A 14 1.99 3.05 -1.37
N VAL A 15 1.73 3.56 -2.58
CA VAL A 15 1.14 4.90 -2.78
C VAL A 15 -0.26 4.99 -2.18
N LYS A 16 -1.07 3.93 -2.34
CA LYS A 16 -2.42 3.88 -1.77
C LYS A 16 -2.38 3.85 -0.25
N THR A 17 -1.48 3.07 0.35
CA THR A 17 -1.25 3.06 1.80
C THR A 17 -0.77 4.42 2.29
N PHE A 18 0.20 5.05 1.63
CA PHE A 18 0.69 6.39 1.99
C PHE A 18 -0.45 7.40 2.04
N SER A 19 -1.24 7.47 0.96
CA SER A 19 -2.34 8.42 0.82
C SER A 19 -3.41 8.20 1.89
N GLN A 20 -3.81 6.94 2.12
CA GLN A 20 -4.82 6.61 3.13
C GLN A 20 -4.33 6.87 4.55
N SER A 21 -3.08 6.55 4.86
CA SER A 21 -2.48 6.76 6.18
C SER A 21 -2.32 8.25 6.48
N LEU A 22 -1.86 9.02 5.49
CA LEU A 22 -1.73 10.46 5.62
C LEU A 22 -3.10 11.11 5.85
N ALA A 23 -4.10 10.77 5.02
CA ALA A 23 -5.46 11.28 5.18
C ALA A 23 -6.05 10.94 6.56
N ALA A 24 -5.81 9.73 7.07
CA ALA A 24 -6.29 9.32 8.39
C ALA A 24 -5.65 10.14 9.52
N VAL A 25 -4.33 10.36 9.47
CA VAL A 25 -3.64 11.17 10.49
C VAL A 25 -4.08 12.63 10.44
N LEU A 26 -4.23 13.17 9.23
CA LEU A 26 -4.75 14.52 9.01
C LEU A 26 -6.18 14.67 9.56
N ALA A 27 -7.06 13.71 9.28
CA ALA A 27 -8.45 13.74 9.73
C ALA A 27 -8.60 13.52 11.25
N ALA A 28 -7.69 12.77 11.87
CA ALA A 28 -7.74 12.48 13.30
C ALA A 28 -7.19 13.63 14.16
N GLY A 29 -6.21 14.38 13.65
CA GLY A 29 -5.44 15.35 14.43
C GLY A 29 -5.73 16.82 14.15
N ALA A 30 -6.38 17.17 13.04
CA ALA A 30 -6.50 18.56 12.61
C ALA A 30 -7.94 18.99 12.32
N THR A 31 -8.28 20.19 12.78
CA THR A 31 -9.51 20.92 12.44
C THR A 31 -9.33 21.82 11.22
N GLY A 32 -8.09 22.20 10.91
CA GLY A 32 -7.71 23.03 9.76
C GLY A 32 -6.32 22.69 9.23
N ILE A 33 -6.05 22.98 7.96
CA ILE A 33 -4.83 22.53 7.25
C ILE A 33 -3.52 23.16 7.76
N LEU A 34 -3.63 24.27 8.48
CA LEU A 34 -2.51 24.99 9.09
C LEU A 34 -2.17 24.49 10.50
N ASP A 35 -3.14 23.87 11.19
CA ASP A 35 -2.97 23.30 12.53
C ASP A 35 -2.41 21.88 12.49
N VAL A 36 -2.26 21.32 11.29
CA VAL A 36 -1.67 20.00 11.06
C VAL A 36 -0.20 19.99 11.47
N ASP A 37 0.17 19.06 12.34
CA ASP A 37 1.57 18.67 12.52
C ASP A 37 2.03 17.84 11.31
N TRP A 38 2.51 18.54 10.28
CA TRP A 38 2.94 17.93 9.02
C TRP A 38 4.13 17.00 9.20
N MET A 39 5.02 17.27 10.16
CA MET A 39 6.15 16.39 10.44
C MET A 39 5.66 15.05 10.99
N ASN A 40 4.72 15.07 11.93
CA ASN A 40 4.16 13.85 12.48
C ASN A 40 3.33 13.08 11.45
N ALA A 41 2.47 13.79 10.69
CA ALA A 41 1.62 13.20 9.66
C ALA A 41 2.43 12.50 8.55
N LEU A 42 3.52 13.14 8.08
CA LEU A 42 4.43 12.52 7.12
C LEU A 42 5.21 11.35 7.74
N SER A 43 5.66 11.46 8.99
CA SER A 43 6.40 10.38 9.65
C SER A 43 5.55 9.11 9.81
N VAL A 44 4.29 9.25 10.26
CA VAL A 44 3.38 8.12 10.46
C VAL A 44 2.97 7.48 9.14
N SER A 45 2.63 8.30 8.13
CA SER A 45 2.26 7.79 6.80
C SER A 45 3.42 7.09 6.10
N LEU A 46 4.65 7.58 6.27
CA LEU A 46 5.85 6.96 5.71
C LEU A 46 6.18 5.64 6.40
N LEU A 47 6.02 5.55 7.72
CA LEU A 47 6.14 4.28 8.47
C LEU A 47 5.11 3.25 8.01
N ALA A 48 3.84 3.63 7.85
CA ALA A 48 2.80 2.75 7.33
C ALA A 48 3.10 2.27 5.90
N THR A 49 3.66 3.15 5.07
CA THR A 49 4.08 2.82 3.70
C THR A 49 5.26 1.85 3.69
N LEU A 50 6.26 2.06 4.55
CA LEU A 50 7.39 1.14 4.71
C LEU A 50 6.93 -0.25 5.16
N VAL A 51 6.01 -0.33 6.12
CA VAL A 51 5.40 -1.60 6.54
C VAL A 51 4.70 -2.27 5.36
N SER A 52 3.92 -1.54 4.56
CA SER A 52 3.24 -2.07 3.37
C SER A 52 4.22 -2.64 2.33
N VAL A 53 5.32 -1.93 2.06
CA VAL A 53 6.39 -2.40 1.17
C VAL A 53 7.05 -3.65 1.74
N LEU A 54 7.45 -3.66 3.01
CA LEU A 54 8.08 -4.81 3.66
C LEU A 54 7.16 -6.04 3.68
N THR A 55 5.87 -5.86 3.96
CA THR A 55 4.87 -6.93 3.87
C THR A 55 4.73 -7.44 2.45
N SER A 56 4.70 -6.55 1.44
CA SER A 56 4.64 -6.97 0.04
C SER A 56 5.87 -7.79 -0.34
N LEU A 57 7.06 -7.39 0.09
CA LEU A 57 8.32 -8.13 -0.14
C LEU A 57 8.28 -9.50 0.57
N GLY A 58 7.81 -9.56 1.81
CA GLY A 58 7.64 -10.81 2.56
C GLY A 58 6.52 -11.72 2.04
N SER A 59 5.50 -11.16 1.38
CA SER A 59 4.46 -11.95 0.69
C SER A 59 4.87 -12.38 -0.72
N GLY A 60 5.82 -11.68 -1.35
CA GLY A 60 6.39 -12.06 -2.64
C GLY A 60 7.12 -13.41 -2.61
N THR A 61 7.47 -13.91 -1.42
CA THR A 61 8.01 -15.25 -1.19
C THR A 61 6.93 -16.30 -0.88
N PHE A 62 5.71 -15.89 -0.55
CA PHE A 62 4.56 -16.76 -0.22
C PHE A 62 3.29 -16.27 -0.91
N GLY A 63 3.10 -16.57 -2.20
CA GLY A 63 1.77 -16.39 -2.80
C GLY A 63 1.67 -16.13 -4.28
N GLU A 64 2.29 -16.98 -5.12
CA GLU A 64 1.80 -17.19 -6.50
C GLU A 64 0.61 -18.18 -6.52
N GLN A 65 -0.33 -18.01 -5.58
CA GLN A 65 -1.63 -18.69 -5.60
C GLN A 65 -2.75 -17.70 -5.25
N SER A 66 -2.76 -16.52 -5.88
CA SER A 66 -3.96 -15.68 -5.89
C SER A 66 -4.82 -16.08 -7.07
N ALA A 67 -5.75 -17.02 -6.81
CA ALA A 67 -7.10 -17.26 -7.31
C ALA A 67 -7.61 -16.76 -8.71
N SER A 68 -6.89 -15.92 -9.47
CA SER A 68 -7.33 -15.40 -10.78
C SER A 68 -7.05 -16.32 -11.96
N ALA A 69 -6.39 -17.48 -11.76
CA ALA A 69 -6.35 -18.54 -12.77
C ALA A 69 -7.73 -19.25 -12.94
N VAL A 70 -8.67 -19.07 -12.00
CA VAL A 70 -10.07 -19.49 -12.14
C VAL A 70 -10.86 -18.49 -13.01
N LYS A 71 -10.31 -18.06 -14.14
CA LYS A 71 -11.05 -17.41 -15.24
C LYS A 71 -10.53 -17.80 -16.63
N LEU A 72 -9.86 -18.96 -16.76
CA LEU A 72 -9.41 -19.50 -18.05
C LEU A 72 -9.95 -20.90 -18.34
N ASN A 73 -11.19 -21.20 -17.94
CA ASN A 73 -11.93 -22.29 -18.59
C ASN A 73 -13.38 -21.86 -18.80
N LYS A 74 -13.54 -20.92 -19.73
CA LYS A 74 -14.76 -20.83 -20.55
C LYS A 74 -14.37 -21.36 -21.93
N GLU A 75 -14.52 -22.66 -22.10
CA GLU A 75 -14.47 -23.47 -23.33
C GLU A 75 -14.76 -24.88 -22.79
N GLU A 76 -15.93 -25.52 -22.98
CA GLU A 76 -17.00 -25.47 -23.99
C GLU A 76 -18.40 -25.51 -23.35
#